data_AF-A0A090T821-F1
#
_entry.id   AF-A0A090T821-F1
#
_cell.length_a   1.000
_cell.length_b   1.000
_cell.length_c   1.000
_cell.angle_alpha   90.00
_cell.angle_beta   90.00
_cell.angle_gamma   90.00
#
_symmetry.space_group_name_H-M   'P 1'
#
loop_
_entity.id
_entity.type
_entity.pdbx_description
1 polymer ?
#
loop_
_entity_poly.entity_id
_entity_poly.type
_entity_poly.pdbx_seq_one_letter_code
_entity_poly.pdbx_strand_id
1 'polypeptide(L)'
;MHNDITPIHEHKKYWAECFGIAPFLPTSRKEMDALGWDSCDIIIVTGDAYVDHPSFGMAIIGRLLEAQGFRVGIIAQPDWSNKNDFMSLGKPNLFFGITLVTWTP
;
A
#
# COMPACT_ATOMS: atom_id res chain seq x y z
N MET A 1 19.51 -21.10 23.00
CA MET A 1 19.67 -20.43 21.69
C MET A 1 18.97 -19.09 21.82
N HIS A 2 19.72 -18.04 22.11
CA HIS A 2 19.19 -16.68 22.23
C HIS A 2 18.90 -16.23 20.79
N ASN A 3 17.63 -15.96 20.48
CA ASN A 3 17.28 -15.36 19.20
C ASN A 3 17.22 -13.86 19.47
N ASP A 4 18.31 -13.14 19.18
CA ASP A 4 18.42 -11.67 19.28
C ASP A 4 17.57 -10.95 18.21
N ILE A 5 16.43 -11.52 17.83
CA ILE A 5 15.54 -11.01 16.79
C ILE A 5 14.35 -10.38 17.49
N THR A 6 14.26 -9.05 17.42
CA THR A 6 13.07 -8.32 17.82
C THR A 6 11.87 -8.85 17.03
N PRO A 7 10.80 -9.31 17.71
CA PRO A 7 9.57 -9.72 17.04
C PRO A 7 9.01 -8.60 16.17
N ILE A 8 8.42 -8.95 15.03
CA ILE A 8 7.96 -7.98 14.02
C ILE A 8 6.98 -6.93 14.57
N HIS A 9 6.24 -7.26 15.63
CA HIS A 9 5.24 -6.39 16.25
C HIS A 9 5.81 -5.49 17.37
N GLU A 10 7.09 -5.65 17.73
CA GLU A 10 7.78 -4.85 18.74
C GLU A 10 8.64 -3.73 18.12
N HIS A 11 8.72 -3.66 16.79
CA HIS A 11 9.38 -2.55 16.11
C HIS A 11 8.62 -1.24 16.32
N LYS A 12 9.39 -0.15 16.46
CA LYS A 12 8.81 1.20 16.49
C LYS A 12 8.10 1.47 15.16
N LYS A 13 6.86 1.91 15.25
CA LYS A 13 6.06 2.32 14.10
C LYS A 13 6.72 3.47 13.34
N TYR A 14 6.44 3.52 12.05
CA TYR A 14 6.89 4.59 11.18
C TYR A 14 6.23 5.92 11.56
N TRP A 15 6.92 7.03 11.32
CA TRP A 15 6.53 8.36 11.81
C TRP A 15 5.14 8.81 11.30
N ALA A 16 4.72 8.31 10.14
CA ALA A 16 3.46 8.69 9.51
C ALA A 16 2.22 8.07 10.20
N GLU A 17 2.40 7.29 11.29
CA GLU A 17 1.30 6.83 12.14
C GLU A 17 0.42 7.97 12.68
N CYS A 18 0.96 9.20 12.75
CA CYS A 18 0.24 10.38 13.20
C CYS A 18 -0.94 10.78 12.29
N PHE A 19 -0.95 10.33 11.03
CA PHE A 19 -2.07 10.56 10.11
C PHE A 19 -3.24 9.59 10.34
N GLY A 20 -3.06 8.56 11.17
CA GLY A 20 -4.07 7.54 11.42
C GLY A 20 -4.24 6.53 10.28
N ILE A 21 -5.29 5.72 10.38
CA ILE A 21 -5.66 4.70 9.39
C ILE A 21 -6.72 5.23 8.43
N ALA A 22 -6.56 4.92 7.15
CA ALA A 22 -7.52 5.22 6.10
C ALA A 22 -8.68 4.20 6.13
N PRO A 23 -9.95 4.61 5.92
CA PRO A 23 -11.06 3.67 5.81
C PRO A 23 -10.85 2.64 4.71
N PHE A 24 -10.29 3.06 3.57
CA PHE A 24 -9.86 2.25 2.43
C PHE A 24 -8.51 2.76 1.95
N LEU A 25 -7.68 1.90 1.35
CA LEU A 25 -6.42 2.35 0.76
C LEU A 25 -6.74 3.32 -0.39
N PRO A 26 -6.15 4.53 -0.43
CA PRO A 26 -6.41 5.49 -1.49
C PRO A 26 -5.95 4.95 -2.84
N THR A 27 -6.84 5.08 -3.81
CA THR A 27 -6.66 4.75 -5.23
C THR A 27 -6.53 5.99 -6.10
N SER A 28 -6.84 7.16 -5.54
CA SER A 28 -6.74 8.44 -6.24
C SER A 28 -6.10 9.54 -5.39
N ARG A 29 -5.59 10.57 -6.07
CA ARG A 29 -5.06 11.77 -5.40
C ARG A 29 -6.09 12.49 -4.55
N LYS A 30 -7.34 12.53 -5.01
CA LYS A 30 -8.45 13.13 -4.28
C LYS A 30 -8.72 12.44 -2.94
N GLU A 31 -8.57 11.11 -2.89
CA GLU A 31 -8.69 10.35 -1.64
C GLU A 31 -7.50 10.60 -0.71
N MET A 32 -6.29 10.73 -1.25
CA MET A 32 -5.12 11.14 -0.46
C MET A 32 -5.33 12.52 0.15
N ASP A 33 -5.84 13.49 -0.62
CA ASP A 33 -6.13 14.83 -0.13
C ASP A 33 -7.17 14.81 1.00
N ALA A 34 -8.20 13.95 0.89
CA ALA A 34 -9.21 13.76 1.94
C ALA A 34 -8.63 13.14 3.23
N LEU A 35 -7.56 12.36 3.12
CA LEU A 35 -6.79 11.81 4.24
C LEU A 35 -5.72 12.80 4.76
N GLY A 36 -5.53 13.95 4.10
CA GLY A 36 -4.47 14.91 4.40
C GLY A 36 -3.08 14.42 4.03
N TRP A 37 -2.96 13.48 3.08
CA TRP A 37 -1.71 12.91 2.63
C TRP A 37 -1.20 13.63 1.38
N ASP A 38 0.01 14.17 1.44
CA ASP A 38 0.69 14.76 0.29
C ASP A 38 1.29 13.71 -0.68
N SER A 39 1.64 12.55 -0.12
CA SER A 39 2.37 11.46 -0.78
C SER A 39 2.10 10.13 -0.09
N CYS A 40 2.18 9.03 -0.84
CA CYS A 40 2.22 7.69 -0.25
C CYS A 40 3.67 7.32 0.06
N ASP A 41 3.91 6.60 1.15
CA ASP A 41 5.22 6.03 1.43
C ASP A 41 5.45 4.78 0.58
N ILE A 42 4.41 3.98 0.41
CA ILE A 42 4.41 2.75 -0.39
C ILE A 42 3.21 2.78 -1.32
N ILE A 43 3.42 2.45 -2.60
CA ILE A 43 2.34 2.27 -3.56
C ILE A 43 2.31 0.81 -3.99
N ILE A 44 1.20 0.14 -3.77
CA ILE A 44 0.97 -1.23 -4.23
C ILE A 44 0.36 -1.16 -5.63
N VAL A 45 0.95 -1.87 -6.59
CA VAL A 45 0.42 -2.00 -7.94
C VAL A 45 -0.04 -3.44 -8.13
N THR A 46 -1.28 -3.64 -8.52
CA THR A 46 -1.85 -4.98 -8.71
C THR A 46 -2.54 -5.13 -10.07
N GLY A 47 -2.40 -6.31 -10.68
CA GLY A 47 -3.11 -6.67 -11.91
C GLY A 47 -4.55 -7.15 -11.70
N ASP A 48 -4.99 -7.31 -10.45
CA ASP A 48 -6.35 -7.72 -10.10
C ASP A 48 -7.19 -6.53 -9.61
N ALA A 49 -8.50 -6.71 -9.51
CA ALA A 49 -9.38 -5.72 -8.90
C ALA A 49 -9.01 -5.54 -7.41
N TYR A 50 -9.04 -4.30 -6.94
CA TYR A 50 -8.89 -4.03 -5.51
C TYR A 50 -10.24 -4.20 -4.80
N VAL A 51 -10.28 -5.17 -3.89
CA VAL A 51 -11.33 -5.29 -2.87
C VAL A 51 -10.64 -5.36 -1.53
N ASP A 52 -11.02 -4.48 -0.61
CA ASP A 52 -10.44 -4.43 0.73
C ASP A 52 -10.99 -5.55 1.61
N HIS A 53 -10.60 -6.78 1.30
CA HIS A 53 -11.07 -7.99 1.96
C HIS A 53 -9.88 -8.91 2.27
N PRO A 54 -9.85 -9.57 3.45
CA PRO A 54 -8.71 -10.39 3.88
C PRO A 54 -8.42 -11.59 2.96
N SER A 55 -9.34 -12.00 2.10
CA SER A 55 -9.04 -13.01 1.06
C SER A 55 -8.10 -12.52 -0.04
N PHE A 56 -7.83 -11.21 -0.11
CA PHE A 56 -6.99 -10.58 -1.12
C PHE A 56 -5.63 -10.23 -0.51
N GLY A 57 -4.55 -10.82 -1.03
CA GLY A 57 -3.21 -10.67 -0.47
C GLY A 57 -2.71 -9.22 -0.43
N MET A 58 -3.02 -8.41 -1.45
CA MET A 58 -2.68 -6.98 -1.49
C MET A 58 -3.39 -6.18 -0.40
N ALA A 59 -4.62 -6.53 -0.03
CA ALA A 59 -5.34 -5.88 1.06
C ALA A 59 -4.65 -6.19 2.39
N ILE A 60 -4.32 -7.46 2.66
CA ILE A 60 -3.57 -7.83 3.89
C ILE A 60 -2.23 -7.11 3.96
N ILE A 61 -1.44 -7.11 2.88
CA ILE A 61 -0.12 -6.47 2.85
C ILE A 61 -0.26 -4.97 3.11
N GLY A 62 -1.20 -4.31 2.43
CA GLY A 62 -1.44 -2.88 2.61
C GLY A 62 -1.85 -2.53 4.05
N ARG A 63 -2.77 -3.30 4.63
CA ARG A 63 -3.22 -3.11 6.03
C ARG A 63 -2.14 -3.41 7.06
N LEU A 64 -1.29 -4.40 6.81
CA LEU A 64 -0.14 -4.68 7.67
C LEU A 64 0.85 -3.51 7.67
N LEU A 65 1.18 -2.97 6.49
CA LEU A 65 2.08 -1.82 6.36
C LEU A 65 1.47 -0.56 7.00
N GLU A 66 0.18 -0.32 6.78
CA GLU A 66 -0.53 0.77 7.43
C GLU A 66 -0.55 0.65 8.97
N ALA A 67 -0.74 -0.57 9.50
CA ALA A 67 -0.65 -0.83 10.94
C ALA A 67 0.75 -0.58 11.52
N GLN A 68 1.80 -0.66 10.69
CA GLN A 68 3.17 -0.27 11.01
C GLN A 68 3.42 1.24 10.85
N GLY A 69 2.40 2.03 10.50
CA GLY A 69 2.45 3.49 10.42
C GLY A 69 2.84 4.05 9.05
N PHE A 70 2.85 3.24 8.00
CA PHE A 70 3.13 3.72 6.64
C PHE A 70 1.86 4.22 5.94
N ARG A 71 1.99 5.26 5.11
CA ARG A 71 0.92 5.69 4.21
C ARG A 71 0.97 4.83 2.94
N VAL A 72 -0.05 4.00 2.74
CA VAL A 72 -0.08 3.03 1.65
C VAL A 72 -1.19 3.39 0.67
N GLY A 73 -0.86 3.51 -0.60
CA GLY A 73 -1.84 3.64 -1.69
C GLY A 73 -1.86 2.39 -2.57
N ILE A 74 -2.92 2.22 -3.36
CA ILE A 74 -3.05 1.09 -4.28
C ILE A 74 -3.51 1.52 -5.68
N ILE A 75 -2.84 1.00 -6.70
CA ILE A 75 -3.19 1.15 -8.11
C ILE A 75 -3.62 -0.23 -8.62
N ALA A 76 -4.91 -0.37 -8.93
CA ALA A 76 -5.48 -1.62 -9.43
C ALA A 76 -5.66 -1.54 -10.94
N GLN A 77 -5.26 -2.62 -11.63
CA GLN A 77 -5.44 -2.81 -13.07
C GLN A 77 -4.99 -1.61 -13.94
N PRO A 78 -3.77 -1.05 -13.75
CA PRO A 78 -3.30 0.03 -14.60
C PRO A 78 -3.17 -0.45 -16.05
N ASP A 79 -3.49 0.42 -17.02
CA ASP A 79 -3.21 0.13 -18.42
C ASP A 79 -1.69 0.08 -18.63
N TRP A 80 -1.19 -1.10 -19.00
CA TRP A 80 0.23 -1.35 -19.24
C TRP A 80 0.80 -0.49 -20.39
N SER A 81 -0.05 -0.04 -21.31
CA SER A 81 0.35 0.83 -22.42
C SER A 81 0.44 2.30 -22.00
N ASN A 82 -0.11 2.68 -20.85
CA ASN A 82 -0.18 4.04 -20.36
C ASN A 82 0.60 4.23 -19.05
N LYS A 83 1.77 4.87 -19.15
CA LYS A 83 2.59 5.20 -17.98
C LYS A 83 1.87 6.06 -16.93
N ASN A 84 0.88 6.86 -17.33
CA ASN A 84 0.21 7.79 -16.41
C ASN A 84 -0.61 7.06 -15.35
N ASP A 85 -1.10 5.86 -15.66
CA ASP A 85 -1.88 5.04 -14.72
C ASP A 85 -1.02 4.61 -13.53
N PHE A 86 0.24 4.23 -13.79
CA PHE A 86 1.24 3.93 -12.77
C PHE A 86 1.69 5.17 -11.97
N MET A 87 1.46 6.37 -12.51
CA MET A 87 1.83 7.65 -11.89
C MET A 87 0.65 8.36 -11.23
N SER A 88 -0.55 7.77 -11.23
CA SER A 88 -1.79 8.37 -10.71
C SER A 88 -1.68 8.85 -9.26
N LEU A 89 -1.00 8.09 -8.41
CA LEU A 89 -0.73 8.43 -7.01
C LEU A 89 0.61 9.18 -6.80
N GLY A 90 1.37 9.43 -7.86
CA GLY A 90 2.66 10.09 -7.82
C GLY A 90 3.81 9.19 -7.40
N LYS A 91 4.94 9.81 -7.01
CA LYS A 91 6.14 9.09 -6.59
C LYS A 91 6.01 8.67 -5.12
N PRO A 92 6.25 7.40 -4.78
CA PRO A 92 6.26 6.95 -3.39
C PRO A 92 7.55 7.41 -2.69
N ASN A 93 7.49 7.60 -1.38
CA ASN A 93 8.67 7.99 -0.59
C ASN A 93 9.67 6.84 -0.41
N LEU A 94 9.19 5.60 -0.40
CA LEU A 94 10.01 4.40 -0.18
C LEU A 94 10.10 3.55 -1.46
N PHE A 95 9.02 2.89 -1.88
CA PHE A 95 9.04 1.98 -3.03
C PHE A 95 7.65 1.69 -3.62
N PHE A 96 7.66 1.03 -4.78
CA PHE A 96 6.48 0.39 -5.39
C PHE A 96 6.49 -1.11 -5.10
N GLY A 97 5.37 -1.65 -4.58
CA GLY A 97 5.17 -3.08 -4.40
C GLY A 97 4.30 -3.66 -5.50
N ILE A 98 4.85 -4.52 -6.36
CA ILE A 98 4.08 -5.12 -7.46
C ILE A 98 3.55 -6.48 -7.01
N THR A 99 2.24 -6.67 -7.09
CA THR A 99 1.59 -7.97 -6.84
C THR A 99 0.99 -8.50 -8.14
N LEU A 100 1.19 -9.78 -8.37
CA LEU A 100 0.75 -10.49 -9.56
C LEU A 100 -0.14 -11.64 -9.09
N VAL A 101 -1.30 -11.80 -9.72
CA VAL A 101 -2.02 -13.07 -9.64
C VAL A 101 -1.81 -13.79 -10.97
N THR A 102 -1.09 -14.90 -10.94
CA THR A 102 -0.95 -15.75 -12.12
C THR A 102 -2.10 -16.75 -12.10
N TRP A 103 -3.13 -16.54 -12.91
CA TRP A 103 -3.97 -17.64 -13.36
C TRP A 103 -3.34 -18.20 -14.63
N THR A 104 -2.37 -19.09 -14.46
CA THR A 104 -2.07 -20.06 -15.52
C THR A 104 -3.21 -21.06 -15.55
N PRO A 105 -3.84 -21.34 -16.71
CA PRO A 105 -4.76 -22.46 -16.84
C PRO A 105 -4.07 -23.80 -16.52
#